data_AF-A0A8T4UBA5-F1
#
_entry.id   AF-A0A8T4UBA5-F1
#
_cell.length_a   1.000
_cell.length_b   1.000
_cell.length_c   1.000
_cell.angle_alpha   90.00
_cell.angle_beta   90.00
_cell.angle_gamma   90.00
#
_symmetry.space_group_name_H-M   'P 1'
#
loop_
_entity.id
_entity.type
_entity.pdbx_description
1 polymer ?
#
loop_
_entity_poly.entity_id
_entity_poly.type
_entity_poly.pdbx_seq_one_letter_code
_entity_poly.pdbx_strand_id
1 'polypeptide(L)' 'MKRSYTITKKIAKHGKQAVIVIPGFLQSELKPKTIVEVKINVVKECENE' A
#
# COMPACT_ATOMS: atom_id res chain seq x y z
N MET A 1 14.74 15.49 5.67
CA MET A 1 14.19 14.69 6.79
C MET A 1 13.47 13.49 6.21
N LYS A 2 13.86 12.25 6.57
CA LYS A 2 13.28 11.02 5.99
C LYS A 2 12.00 10.69 6.74
N ARG A 3 10.86 10.70 6.04
CA ARG A 3 9.55 10.32 6.61
C ARG A 3 9.37 8.82 6.49
N SER A 4 8.80 8.19 7.52
CA SER A 4 8.51 6.76 7.54
C SER A 4 7.13 6.54 8.13
N TYR A 5 6.32 5.73 7.46
CA TYR A 5 4.97 5.39 7.86
C TYR A 5 4.82 3.87 7.89
N THR A 6 4.18 3.34 8.93
CA THR A 6 3.76 1.94 8.99
C THR A 6 2.24 1.90 8.88
N ILE A 7 1.72 1.23 7.85
CA ILE A 7 0.29 1.20 7.54
C ILE A 7 -0.15 -0.26 7.45
N THR A 8 -0.98 -0.70 8.40
CA THR A 8 -1.66 -1.99 8.29
C THR A 8 -2.90 -1.81 7.42
N LYS A 9 -2.92 -2.46 6.25
CA LYS A 9 -4.05 -2.35 5.33
C LYS A 9 -4.34 -3.69 4.68
N LYS A 10 -5.63 -4.00 4.48
CA LYS A 10 -6.05 -5.14 3.69
C LYS A 10 -5.77 -4.85 2.20
N ILE A 11 -5.25 -5.84 1.50
CA ILE A 11 -5.03 -5.76 0.05
C ILE A 11 -6.38 -5.72 -0.66
N ALA A 12 -6.56 -4.76 -1.56
CA ALA A 12 -7.77 -4.65 -2.36
C ALA A 12 -7.63 -5.49 -3.65
N LYS A 13 -8.76 -5.85 -4.25
CA LYS A 13 -8.82 -6.52 -5.55
C LYS A 13 -9.35 -5.54 -6.60
N HIS A 14 -8.62 -5.39 -7.69
CA HIS A 14 -9.07 -4.65 -8.86
C HIS A 14 -9.00 -5.58 -10.08
N GLY A 15 -10.15 -6.10 -10.51
CA GLY A 15 -10.23 -7.15 -11.52
C GLY A 15 -9.49 -8.42 -11.07
N LYS A 16 -8.49 -8.85 -11.85
CA LYS A 16 -7.61 -9.99 -11.52
C LYS A 16 -6.37 -9.58 -10.72
N GLN A 17 -6.16 -8.30 -10.47
CA GLN A 17 -4.96 -7.80 -9.78
C GLN A 17 -5.22 -7.53 -8.30
N ALA A 18 -4.24 -7.85 -7.48
CA ALA A 18 -4.16 -7.41 -6.10
C ALA A 18 -3.47 -6.04 -6.05
N VAL A 19 -4.07 -5.06 -5.37
CA VAL A 19 -3.59 -3.67 -5.34
C VAL A 19 -3.54 -3.11 -3.92
N ILE A 20 -2.50 -2.34 -3.61
CA ILE A 20 -2.40 -1.54 -2.39
C ILE A 20 -2.86 -0.12 -2.71
N VAL A 21 -4.02 0.27 -2.18
CA VAL A 21 -4.56 1.62 -2.40
C VAL A 21 -3.89 2.62 -1.46
N ILE A 22 -3.22 3.60 -2.05
CA ILE A 22 -2.59 4.72 -1.34
C ILE A 22 -3.66 5.51 -0.56
N PRO A 23 -3.51 5.69 0.77
CA PRO A 23 -4.40 6.55 1.55
C PRO A 23 -4.40 8.00 1.08
N GLY A 24 -5.55 8.67 1.15
CA GLY A 24 -5.73 10.05 0.66
C GLY A 24 -4.74 11.05 1.26
N PHE A 25 -4.43 10.94 2.55
CA PHE A 25 -3.49 11.84 3.23
C PHE A 25 -2.04 11.72 2.74
N LEU A 26 -1.69 10.66 2.00
CA LEU A 26 -0.38 10.51 1.37
C LEU A 26 -0.35 10.98 -0.09
N GLN A 27 -1.49 11.34 -0.70
CA GLN A 27 -1.54 11.73 -2.12
C GLN A 27 -0.68 12.96 -2.44
N SER A 28 -0.59 13.91 -1.51
CA SER A 28 0.24 15.11 -1.69
C SER A 28 1.74 14.78 -1.76
N GLU A 29 2.16 13.68 -1.14
CA GLU A 29 3.55 13.20 -1.07
C GLU A 29 3.84 12.16 -2.18
N LEU A 30 2.86 11.30 -2.49
CA LEU A 30 2.96 10.21 -3.45
C LEU A 30 2.35 10.59 -4.80
N LYS A 31 2.92 11.63 -5.41
CA LYS A 31 2.53 12.11 -6.74
C LYS A 31 2.86 11.08 -7.84
N PRO A 32 2.18 11.14 -9.00
CA PRO A 32 2.56 10.32 -10.15
C PRO A 32 4.05 10.46 -10.48
N LYS A 33 4.70 9.34 -10.83
CA LYS A 33 6.15 9.22 -11.13
C LYS A 33 7.10 9.32 -9.92
N THR A 34 6.61 9.50 -8.71
CA THR A 34 7.45 9.39 -7.51
C THR A 34 7.92 7.94 -7.32
N ILE A 35 9.24 7.73 -7.23
CA ILE A 35 9.82 6.43 -6.89
C ILE A 35 9.85 6.30 -5.37
N VAL A 36 9.29 5.21 -4.85
CA VAL A 36 9.26 4.91 -3.41
C VAL A 36 9.71 3.49 -3.12
N GLU A 37 10.35 3.30 -1.98
CA GLU A 37 10.64 1.98 -1.41
C GLU A 37 9.38 1.46 -0.71
N VAL A 38 8.95 0.24 -1.04
CA VAL A 38 7.82 -0.43 -0.38
C VAL A 38 8.36 -1.65 0.37
N LYS A 39 8.10 -1.70 1.69
CA LYS A 39 8.39 -2.87 2.54
C LYS A 39 7.09 -3.51 2.98
N ILE A 40 6.91 -4.79 2.68
CA ILE A 40 5.68 -5.53 2.95
C ILE A 40 6.02 -6.67 3.90
N ASN A 41 5.31 -6.72 5.03
CA ASN A 41 5.32 -7.84 5.97
C ASN A 41 3.89 -8.41 6.00
N VAL A 42 3.72 -9.66 5.60
CA VAL A 42 2.41 -10.33 5.67
C VAL A 42 2.14 -10.68 7.14
N VAL A 43 1.14 -10.01 7.74
CA VAL A 43 0.79 -10.17 9.16
C VAL A 43 -0.29 -11.21 9.41
N LYS A 44 -1.07 -11.55 8.38
CA LYS A 44 -2.10 -12.59 8.39
C LYS A 44 -2.35 -13.04 6.95
N GLU A 45 -2.49 -14.34 6.75
CA GLU A 45 -2.85 -14.90 5.44
C GLU A 45 -4.31 -14.61 5.10
N CYS A 46 -4.58 -14.42 3.81
CA CYS A 46 -5.95 -14.33 3.33
C CYS A 46 -6.46 -15.75 3.13
N GLU A 47 -7.39 -16.20 3.96
CA GLU A 47 -8.11 -17.45 3.72
C GLU A 47 -8.93 -17.28 2.44
N ASN A 48 -8.83 -18.26 1.52
CA ASN A 48 -9.62 -18.27 0.30
C ASN A 48 -11.09 -18.50 0.67
N GLU A 49 -11.98 -17.58 0.30
CA GLU A 49 -13.41 -17.88 0.14
C GLU A 49 -13.65 -18.57 -1.20
#